data_AF-A0A6B1AWP5-F1
#
_entry.id   AF-A0A6B1AWP5-F1
#
_cell.length_a   1.000
_cell.length_b   1.000
_cell.length_c   1.000
_cell.angle_alpha   90.00
_cell.angle_beta   90.00
_cell.angle_gamma   90.00
#
_symmetry.space_group_name_H-M   'P 1'
#
loop_
_entity.id
_entity.type
_entity.pdbx_description
1 polymer ?
#
loop_
_entity_poly.entity_id
_entity_poly.type
_entity_poly.pdbx_seq_one_letter_code
_entity_poly.pdbx_strand_id
1 'polypeptide(L)'
;MSSTEERIRAIVDQTVEIEGRDPGQPLDLSRNVAEVGVSSSDIVAFWRMVNQEFGTDISAEEFAELLTPQDLINHLESAAG
;
A
#
# COMPACT_ATOMS: atom_id res chain seq x y z
N MET A 1 6.85 17.85 4.92
CA MET A 1 5.97 17.17 3.95
C MET A 1 6.17 15.70 4.21
N SER A 2 5.12 14.96 4.57
CA SER A 2 5.25 13.51 4.73
C SER A 2 5.43 12.88 3.35
N SER A 3 6.42 12.03 3.23
CA SER A 3 6.78 11.30 2.02
C SER A 3 5.61 10.38 1.61
N THR A 4 5.45 10.07 0.31
CA THR A 4 4.45 9.09 -0.17
C THR A 4 4.54 7.79 0.61
N GLU A 5 5.76 7.33 0.89
CA GLU A 5 6.05 6.18 1.75
C GLU A 5 5.45 6.29 3.16
N GLU A 6 5.61 7.43 3.84
CA GLU A 6 5.09 7.63 5.20
C GLU A 6 3.56 7.57 5.23
N ARG A 7 2.90 8.12 4.21
CA ARG A 7 1.44 8.05 4.06
C ARG A 7 0.99 6.62 3.80
N ILE A 8 1.64 5.90 2.88
CA ILE A 8 1.30 4.50 2.61
C ILE A 8 1.50 3.64 3.85
N ARG A 9 2.61 3.81 4.59
CA ARG A 9 2.85 3.09 5.84
C ARG A 9 1.74 3.35 6.86
N ALA A 10 1.30 4.59 7.01
CA ALA A 10 0.21 4.94 7.90
C ALA A 10 -1.11 4.28 7.46
N ILE A 11 -1.36 4.14 6.15
CA ILE A 11 -2.53 3.41 5.63
C ILE A 11 -2.39 1.93 5.95
N VAL A 12 -1.26 1.29 5.64
CA VAL A 12 -1.03 -0.13 5.96
C VAL A 12 -1.24 -0.39 7.44
N ASP A 13 -0.67 0.44 8.32
CA ASP A 13 -0.82 0.29 9.77
C ASP A 13 -2.28 0.44 10.26
N GLN A 14 -3.16 1.06 9.46
CA GLN A 14 -4.59 1.22 9.76
C GLN A 14 -5.47 0.15 9.12
N THR A 15 -5.05 -0.44 7.99
CA THR A 15 -5.89 -1.32 7.16
C THR A 15 -5.43 -2.77 7.13
N VAL A 16 -4.16 -3.03 7.44
CA VAL A 16 -3.50 -4.31 7.20
C VAL A 16 -2.77 -4.75 8.46
N GLU A 17 -3.19 -5.90 9.00
CA GLU A 17 -2.46 -6.59 10.05
C GLU A 17 -1.45 -7.54 9.40
N ILE A 18 -0.16 -7.24 9.55
CA ILE A 18 0.93 -8.11 9.05
C ILE A 18 1.44 -8.95 10.21
N GLU A 19 1.30 -10.28 10.11
CA GLU A 19 1.84 -11.18 11.13
C GLU A 19 3.37 -10.99 11.28
N GLY A 20 3.80 -10.65 12.49
CA GLY A 20 5.20 -10.43 12.81
C GLY A 20 5.74 -9.02 12.53
N ARG A 21 4.87 -8.05 12.22
CA ARG A 21 5.22 -6.63 12.11
C ARG A 21 4.34 -5.79 13.04
N ASP A 22 4.97 -4.99 13.90
CA ASP A 22 4.25 -4.00 14.70
C ASP A 22 3.91 -2.73 13.91
N PRO A 23 2.79 -2.05 14.21
CA PRO A 23 2.49 -0.72 13.68
C PRO A 23 3.64 0.24 13.95
N GLY A 24 4.01 1.05 12.97
CA GLY A 24 5.16 1.94 13.10
C GLY A 24 6.51 1.22 12.97
N GLN A 25 6.59 -0.01 12.44
CA GLN A 25 7.83 -0.55 11.87
C GLN A 25 7.99 -0.18 10.39
N PRO A 26 9.23 -0.06 9.87
CA PRO A 26 9.46 0.19 8.45
C PRO A 26 8.78 -0.90 7.62
N LEU A 27 8.21 -0.48 6.50
CA LEU A 27 7.54 -1.39 5.58
C LEU A 27 8.58 -1.93 4.61
N ASP A 28 8.62 -3.24 4.41
CA ASP A 28 9.51 -3.82 3.41
C ASP A 28 8.90 -3.58 2.03
N LEU A 29 9.33 -2.49 1.39
CA LEU A 29 8.79 -2.04 0.11
C LEU A 29 9.10 -3.00 -1.04
N SER A 30 10.06 -3.90 -0.85
CA SER A 30 10.46 -4.90 -1.85
C SER A 30 9.67 -6.20 -1.75
N ARG A 31 8.93 -6.38 -0.65
CA ARG A 31 8.19 -7.61 -0.38
C ARG A 31 6.75 -7.48 -0.84
N ASN A 32 6.25 -8.54 -1.48
CA ASN A 32 4.89 -8.55 -1.95
C ASN A 32 3.89 -8.57 -0.79
N VAL A 33 2.95 -7.63 -0.78
CA VAL A 33 1.91 -7.50 0.25
C VAL A 33 0.99 -8.73 0.31
N ALA A 34 0.82 -9.46 -0.80
CA ALA A 34 0.12 -10.73 -0.81
C ALA A 34 0.95 -11.88 -0.18
N GLU A 35 2.28 -11.77 -0.14
CA GLU A 35 3.16 -12.81 0.42
C GLU A 35 3.38 -12.69 1.93
N VAL A 36 3.03 -11.56 2.54
CA VAL A 36 3.15 -11.34 4.00
C VAL A 36 1.95 -11.83 4.80
N GLY A 37 1.10 -12.68 4.21
CA GLY A 37 -0.05 -13.27 4.90
C GLY A 37 -1.23 -12.32 5.07
N VAL A 38 -1.27 -11.22 4.32
CA VAL A 38 -2.35 -10.25 4.38
C VAL A 38 -3.61 -10.85 3.76
N SER A 39 -4.74 -10.73 4.46
CA SER A 39 -6.02 -11.22 3.96
C SER A 39 -6.47 -10.43 2.74
N SER A 40 -7.14 -11.08 1.79
CA SER A 40 -7.66 -10.42 0.58
C SER A 40 -8.58 -9.24 0.89
N SER A 41 -9.31 -9.31 2.02
CA SER A 41 -10.15 -8.22 2.52
C SER A 41 -9.36 -6.97 2.90
N ASP A 42 -8.21 -7.16 3.56
CA ASP A 42 -7.35 -6.08 4.04
C ASP A 42 -6.61 -5.43 2.87
N ILE A 43 -6.22 -6.24 1.87
CA ILE A 43 -5.65 -5.74 0.61
C ILE A 43 -6.65 -4.80 -0.09
N VAL A 44 -7.93 -5.17 -0.17
CA VAL A 44 -8.97 -4.33 -0.77
C VAL A 44 -9.22 -3.06 0.06
N ALA A 45 -9.21 -3.15 1.38
CA ALA A 45 -9.36 -2.01 2.27
C ALA A 45 -8.20 -1.01 2.14
N PHE A 46 -6.97 -1.52 2.11
CA PHE A 46 -5.75 -0.77 1.84
C PHE A 46 -5.82 -0.04 0.51
N TRP A 47 -6.11 -0.76 -0.57
CA TRP A 47 -6.24 -0.20 -1.92
C TRP A 47 -7.27 0.94 -1.99
N ARG A 48 -8.44 0.77 -1.39
CA ARG A 48 -9.47 1.81 -1.34
C ARG A 48 -9.01 3.06 -0.59
N MET A 49 -8.33 2.88 0.54
CA MET A 49 -7.78 3.99 1.31
C MET A 49 -6.69 4.73 0.53
N VAL A 50 -5.83 4.02 -0.21
CA VAL A 50 -4.82 4.63 -1.09
C VAL A 50 -5.50 5.48 -2.17
N ASN A 51 -6.48 4.93 -2.90
CA ASN A 51 -7.23 5.69 -3.89
C ASN A 51 -7.88 6.94 -3.30
N GLN A 52 -8.46 6.84 -2.10
CA GLN A 52 -9.08 7.97 -1.43
C GLN A 52 -8.07 9.03 -0.95
N GLU A 53 -6.92 8.62 -0.42
CA GLU A 53 -5.88 9.49 0.15
C GLU A 53 -5.07 10.23 -0.94
N PHE A 54 -4.84 9.57 -2.07
CA PHE A 54 -4.08 10.13 -3.18
C PHE A 54 -4.96 10.66 -4.31
N GLY A 55 -6.28 10.47 -4.24
CA GLY A 55 -7.22 10.88 -5.28
C GLY A 55 -7.03 10.12 -6.59
N THR A 56 -6.54 8.88 -6.52
CA THR A 56 -6.29 8.01 -7.67
C THR A 56 -7.45 7.05 -7.90
N ASP A 57 -7.53 6.52 -9.12
CA ASP A 57 -8.51 5.50 -9.50
C ASP A 57 -7.77 4.26 -10.03
N ILE A 58 -6.88 3.70 -9.21
CA ILE A 58 -6.17 2.46 -9.55
C ILE A 58 -7.21 1.35 -9.58
N SER A 59 -7.33 0.57 -10.65
CA SER A 59 -8.24 -0.57 -10.70
C SER A 59 -7.72 -1.75 -9.86
N ALA A 60 -8.58 -2.71 -9.51
CA ALA A 60 -8.14 -3.90 -8.78
C ALA A 60 -7.18 -4.77 -9.61
N GLU A 61 -7.30 -4.74 -10.95
CA GLU A 61 -6.39 -5.43 -11.86
C GLU A 61 -5.00 -4.77 -11.85
N GLU A 62 -4.93 -3.45 -12.00
CA GLU A 62 -3.68 -2.70 -11.87
C GLU A 62 -3.05 -2.89 -10.49
N PHE A 63 -3.86 -2.84 -9.44
CA PHE A 63 -3.37 -3.06 -8.08
C PHE A 63 -2.82 -4.47 -7.87
N ALA A 64 -3.39 -5.48 -8.54
CA ALA A 64 -2.84 -6.85 -8.52
C ALA A 64 -1.54 -6.98 -9.33
N GLU A 65 -1.33 -6.15 -10.35
CA GLU A 65 -0.06 -6.03 -11.07
C GLU A 65 1.01 -5.29 -10.26
N LEU A 66 0.60 -4.42 -9.32
CA LEU A 66 1.50 -3.77 -8.36
C LEU A 66 1.89 -4.77 -7.26
N LEU A 67 2.86 -5.61 -7.60
CA LEU A 67 3.33 -6.69 -6.75
C LEU A 67 3.98 -6.21 -5.46
N THR A 68 4.50 -4.98 -5.41
CA THR A 68 5.20 -4.45 -4.25
C THR A 68 4.71 -3.06 -3.84
N PRO A 69 4.81 -2.70 -2.55
CA PRO A 69 4.56 -1.34 -2.08
C PRO A 69 5.45 -0.30 -2.79
N GLN A 70 6.66 -0.67 -3.21
CA GLN A 70 7.53 0.20 -4.00
C GLN A 70 6.91 0.53 -5.37
N ASP A 71 6.35 -0.47 -6.07
CA ASP A 71 5.69 -0.25 -7.36
C ASP A 71 4.50 0.69 -7.21
N LEU A 72 3.73 0.53 -6.14
CA LEU A 72 2.62 1.42 -5.81
C LEU A 72 3.10 2.85 -5.54
N ILE A 73 4.16 3.04 -4.76
CA ILE A 73 4.76 4.37 -4.52
C ILE A 73 5.17 5.01 -5.85
N ASN A 74 5.91 4.28 -6.67
CA ASN A 74 6.39 4.76 -7.98
C ASN A 74 5.21 5.15 -8.89
N HIS A 75 4.13 4.36 -8.88
CA HIS A 75 2.93 4.65 -9.66
C HIS A 75 2.23 5.92 -9.15
N LEU A 76 2.07 6.07 -7.84
CA LEU A 76 1.46 7.26 -7.23
C LEU A 76 2.30 8.52 -7.47
N GLU A 77 3.62 8.43 -7.36
CA GLU A 77 4.52 9.55 -7.65
C GLU A 77 4.52 9.93 -9.13
N SER A 78 4.43 8.93 -10.03
CA SER A 78 4.30 9.17 -11.47
C SER A 78 2.94 9.79 -11.83
N ALA A 79 1.88 9.47 -11.10
CA ALA A 79 0.54 10.03 -11.32
C ALA A 79 0.37 11.44 -10.71
N ALA A 80 1.18 11.79 -9.71
CA ALA A 80 1.18 13.11 -9.06
C ALA A 80 2.06 14.16 -9.78
N GLY A 81 2.74 13.78 -10.87
CA GLY A 81 3.63 14.62 -11.67
C GLY A 81 2.94 15.42 -12.77
#